data_AF-A0A6I5H2Q8-F1
#
_entry.id   AF-A0A6I5H2Q8-F1
#
_cell.length_a   1.000
_cell.length_b   1.000
_cell.length_c   1.000
_cell.angle_alpha   90.00
_cell.angle_beta   90.00
_cell.angle_gamma   90.00
#
_symmetry.space_group_name_H-M   'P 1'
#
loop_
_entity.id
_entity.type
_entity.pdbx_description
1 polymer ?
#
loop_
_entity_poly.entity_id
_entity_poly.type
_entity_poly.pdbx_seq_one_letter_code
_entity_poly.pdbx_strand_id
1 'polypeptide(L)'
;HRGGRTARAGESGTVVTLVLPHQRRAMDRLMTDAGITPSTARVRPGDTELQRITGARTPSGVPVTIPAPAAERGEGSGSGSGSAGRGRRGRAGARGGNGRPAARTRRTAPKNNP
;
A
#
# COMPACT_ATOMS: atom_id res chain seq x y z
N HIS A 1 -0.63 -6.47 10.43
CA HIS A 1 -1.01 -5.29 11.24
C HIS A 1 -2.52 -5.21 11.35
N ARG A 2 -3.10 -5.19 12.56
CA ARG A 2 -4.56 -4.99 12.73
C ARG A 2 -4.97 -3.92 13.76
N GLY A 3 -4.02 -3.32 14.48
CA GLY A 3 -4.28 -2.20 15.40
C GLY A 3 -3.33 -1.01 15.24
N GLY A 4 -2.48 -1.01 14.21
CA GLY A 4 -1.47 0.03 14.01
C GLY A 4 -2.04 1.25 13.28
N ARG A 5 -2.24 2.36 14.01
CA ARG A 5 -2.38 3.75 13.51
C ARG A 5 -3.69 4.16 12.82
N THR A 6 -4.86 3.77 13.33
CA THR A 6 -6.16 4.21 12.74
C THR A 6 -6.94 5.27 13.51
N ALA A 7 -6.44 5.72 14.67
CA ALA A 7 -6.81 7.04 15.16
C ALA A 7 -6.10 8.07 14.26
N ARG A 8 -6.84 9.02 13.70
CA ARG A 8 -6.21 10.28 13.24
C ARG A 8 -5.27 10.74 14.36
N ALA A 9 -4.03 11.11 14.03
CA ALA A 9 -3.05 11.49 15.05
C ALA A 9 -3.69 12.46 16.07
N GLY A 10 -3.89 12.00 17.30
CA GLY A 10 -4.50 12.78 18.40
C GLY A 10 -5.95 12.45 18.79
N GLU A 11 -6.69 11.61 18.07
CA GLU A 11 -8.10 11.32 18.41
C GLU A 11 -8.27 9.95 19.08
N SER A 12 -9.01 9.90 20.20
CA SER A 12 -9.36 8.63 20.83
C SER A 12 -10.50 7.95 20.07
N GLY A 13 -10.44 6.64 19.87
CA GLY A 13 -11.47 5.88 19.17
C GLY A 13 -11.63 4.47 19.71
N THR A 14 -12.78 3.85 19.43
CA THR A 14 -13.12 2.48 19.87
C THR A 14 -13.00 1.51 18.71
N VAL A 15 -12.24 0.43 18.89
CA VAL A 15 -12.18 -0.70 17.96
C VAL A 15 -12.98 -1.86 18.56
N VAL A 16 -13.94 -2.36 17.81
CA VAL A 16 -14.76 -3.52 18.19
C VAL A 16 -14.39 -4.70 17.32
N THR A 17 -14.19 -5.87 17.93
CA THR A 17 -14.06 -7.14 17.20
C THR A 17 -15.14 -8.11 17.63
N LEU A 18 -15.86 -8.66 16.65
CA LEU A 18 -16.85 -9.72 16.88
C LEU A 18 -16.17 -11.08 16.75
N VAL A 19 -16.40 -11.96 17.72
CA VAL A 19 -15.69 -13.25 17.83
C VAL A 19 -16.70 -14.36 18.09
N LEU A 20 -16.64 -15.43 17.30
CA LEU A 20 -17.48 -16.60 17.51
C LEU A 20 -17.04 -17.39 18.75
N PRO A 21 -17.93 -18.17 19.40
CA PRO A 21 -17.57 -18.91 20.62
C PRO A 21 -16.33 -19.80 20.47
N HIS A 22 -16.17 -20.48 19.34
CA HIS A 22 -15.03 -21.37 19.07
C HIS A 22 -13.70 -20.62 18.83
N GLN A 23 -13.75 -19.33 18.54
CA GLN A 23 -12.57 -18.49 18.25
C GLN A 23 -12.03 -17.77 19.49
N ARG A 24 -12.79 -17.74 20.60
CA ARG A 24 -12.45 -16.96 21.80
C ARG A 24 -11.05 -17.22 22.32
N ARG A 25 -10.69 -18.49 22.51
CA ARG A 25 -9.36 -18.86 23.05
C ARG A 25 -8.20 -18.36 22.19
N ALA A 26 -8.35 -18.38 20.87
CA ALA A 26 -7.32 -17.89 19.96
C ALA A 26 -7.22 -16.36 20.02
N MET A 27 -8.36 -15.67 20.12
CA MET A 27 -8.42 -14.22 20.22
C MET A 27 -7.86 -13.70 21.56
N ASP A 28 -8.16 -14.37 22.67
CA ASP A 28 -7.66 -13.98 24.01
C ASP A 28 -6.13 -14.03 24.06
N ARG A 29 -5.53 -15.05 23.42
CA ARG A 29 -4.07 -15.17 23.27
C ARG A 29 -3.50 -14.03 22.43
N LEU A 30 -4.12 -13.76 21.27
CA LEU A 30 -3.69 -12.67 20.39
C LEU A 30 -3.70 -11.32 21.10
N MET A 31 -4.74 -11.04 21.89
CA MET A 31 -4.85 -9.78 22.66
C MET A 31 -3.78 -9.71 23.76
N THR A 32 -3.53 -10.82 24.46
CA THR A 32 -2.47 -10.92 25.46
C THR A 32 -1.09 -10.67 24.85
N ASP A 33 -0.79 -11.33 23.73
CA ASP A 33 0.48 -11.18 23.00
C ASP A 33 0.67 -9.74 22.50
N ALA A 34 -0.43 -9.04 22.18
CA ALA A 34 -0.43 -7.65 21.76
C ALA A 34 -0.37 -6.64 22.94
N GLY A 35 -0.40 -7.11 24.19
CA GLY A 35 -0.46 -6.24 25.37
C GLY A 35 -1.77 -5.43 25.46
N ILE A 36 -2.85 -5.93 24.88
CA ILE A 36 -4.17 -5.28 24.86
C ILE A 36 -5.04 -5.94 25.92
N THR A 37 -5.67 -5.12 26.77
CA THR A 37 -6.70 -5.57 27.72
C THR A 37 -8.09 -5.21 27.18
N PRO A 38 -8.79 -6.11 26.47
CA PRO A 38 -10.10 -5.82 25.91
C PRO A 38 -11.21 -5.90 26.97
N SER A 39 -12.23 -5.07 26.83
CA SER A 39 -13.53 -5.34 27.46
C SER A 39 -14.25 -6.43 26.66
N THR A 40 -14.86 -7.39 27.35
CA THR A 40 -15.58 -8.49 26.70
C THR A 40 -17.03 -8.55 27.16
N ALA A 41 -17.94 -8.67 26.20
CA ALA A 41 -19.36 -8.87 26.45
C ALA A 41 -19.88 -10.00 25.55
N ARG A 42 -20.81 -10.81 26.06
CA ARG A 42 -21.59 -11.74 25.23
C ARG A 42 -22.84 -11.02 24.78
N VAL A 43 -23.01 -10.88 23.48
CA VAL A 43 -24.11 -10.12 22.88
C VAL A 43 -24.84 -10.94 21.82
N ARG A 44 -26.10 -10.59 21.56
CA ARG A 44 -26.93 -11.03 20.45
C ARG A 44 -27.28 -9.81 19.56
N PRO A 45 -27.73 -10.03 18.31
CA PRO A 45 -28.25 -8.96 17.49
C PRO A 45 -29.38 -8.21 18.21
N GLY A 46 -29.28 -6.88 18.26
CA GLY A 46 -30.27 -6.01 18.89
C GLY A 46 -30.01 -5.67 20.36
N ASP A 47 -29.06 -6.33 21.03
CA ASP A 47 -28.76 -6.07 22.44
C ASP A 47 -28.38 -4.61 22.70
N THR A 48 -28.89 -4.05 23.80
CA THR A 48 -28.64 -2.64 24.17
C THR A 48 -27.16 -2.36 24.46
N GLU A 49 -26.42 -3.35 24.94
CA GLU A 49 -24.97 -3.24 25.17
C GLU A 49 -24.20 -3.06 23.86
N LEU A 50 -24.59 -3.77 22.79
CA LEU A 50 -23.97 -3.61 21.48
C LEU A 50 -24.23 -2.21 20.90
N GLN A 51 -25.44 -1.68 21.09
CA GLN A 51 -25.78 -0.31 20.68
C GLN A 51 -24.96 0.73 21.45
N ARG A 52 -24.82 0.55 22.77
CA ARG A 52 -23.99 1.43 23.63
C ARG A 52 -22.53 1.46 23.20
N ILE A 53 -21.92 0.28 23.02
CA ILE A 53 -20.48 0.17 22.68
C ILE A 53 -20.18 0.77 21.31
N THR A 54 -21.07 0.58 20.33
CA THR A 54 -20.82 0.98 18.93
C THR A 54 -21.36 2.36 18.58
N GLY A 55 -22.27 2.93 19.38
CA GLY A 55 -23.03 4.13 19.02
C GLY A 55 -23.95 3.92 17.82
N ALA A 56 -24.34 2.66 17.53
CA ALA A 56 -25.16 2.32 16.39
C ALA A 56 -26.52 3.04 16.45
N ARG A 57 -26.94 3.57 15.30
CA ARG A 57 -28.23 4.25 15.10
C ARG A 57 -28.90 3.66 13.86
N THR A 58 -30.23 3.66 13.85
CA THR A 58 -31.00 3.25 12.67
C THR A 58 -30.62 4.13 11.48
N PRO A 59 -30.17 3.54 10.35
CA PRO A 59 -29.88 4.32 9.15
C PRO A 59 -31.17 4.92 8.59
N SER A 60 -31.10 6.09 7.95
CA SER A 60 -32.28 6.76 7.38
C SER A 60 -32.95 5.96 6.26
N GLY A 61 -32.22 5.02 5.65
CA GLY A 61 -32.66 4.28 4.46
C GLY A 61 -32.61 5.10 3.17
N VAL A 62 -32.32 6.39 3.24
CA VAL A 62 -32.17 7.28 2.07
C VAL A 62 -30.77 7.05 1.45
N PRO A 63 -30.68 6.68 0.16
CA PRO A 63 -29.39 6.53 -0.51
C PRO A 63 -28.59 7.84 -0.52
N VAL A 64 -27.27 7.75 -0.33
CA VAL A 64 -26.37 8.90 -0.44
C VAL A 64 -25.83 9.03 -1.87
N THR A 65 -25.89 10.23 -2.44
CA THR A 65 -25.26 10.53 -3.73
C THR A 65 -23.76 10.67 -3.53
N ILE A 66 -22.98 9.84 -4.22
CA ILE A 66 -21.51 9.93 -4.21
C ILE A 66 -21.10 10.82 -5.40
N PRO A 67 -20.34 11.91 -5.19
CA PRO A 67 -19.90 12.75 -6.29
C PRO A 67 -18.98 11.96 -7.23
N ALA A 68 -19.07 12.24 -8.53
CA ALA A 68 -18.15 11.65 -9.49
C ALA A 68 -16.71 12.04 -9.13
N PRO A 69 -15.75 11.10 -9.20
CA PRO A 69 -14.34 11.42 -8.97
C PRO A 69 -13.92 12.51 -9.96
N ALA A 70 -13.18 13.52 -9.47
CA ALA A 70 -12.67 14.58 -10.32
C ALA A 70 -11.80 13.97 -11.43
N ALA A 71 -12.03 14.39 -12.68
CA ALA A 71 -11.19 13.96 -13.78
C ALA A 71 -9.75 14.42 -13.50
N GLU A 72 -8.82 13.47 -13.44
CA GLU A 72 -7.39 13.80 -13.44
C GLU A 72 -7.11 14.55 -14.74
N ARG A 73 -6.67 15.81 -14.64
CA ARG A 73 -6.12 16.51 -15.81
C ARG A 73 -4.87 15.73 -16.20
N GLY A 74 -4.96 14.96 -17.27
CA GLY A 74 -3.82 14.30 -17.87
C GLY A 74 -2.71 15.33 -18.07
N GLU A 75 -1.56 15.08 -17.46
CA GLU A 75 -0.33 15.81 -17.75
C GLU A 75 -0.10 15.71 -19.26
N GLY A 76 -0.24 16.85 -19.94
CA GLY A 76 -0.05 16.94 -21.38
C GLY A 76 1.37 16.55 -21.74
N SER A 77 1.56 15.31 -22.15
CA SER A 77 2.70 14.90 -22.95
C SER A 77 2.40 15.20 -24.41
N GLY A 78 3.14 16.15 -24.99
CA GLY A 78 3.35 16.24 -26.44
C GLY A 78 3.13 17.60 -27.09
N SER A 79 4.20 18.32 -27.38
CA SER A 79 4.74 18.53 -28.74
C SER A 79 5.61 19.79 -28.79
N GLY A 80 6.80 19.67 -29.37
CA GLY A 80 7.82 20.71 -29.36
C GLY A 80 7.55 21.86 -30.34
N SER A 81 8.13 23.02 -30.01
CA SER A 81 8.56 24.00 -31.00
C SER A 81 9.50 25.03 -30.36
N GLY A 82 10.74 25.12 -30.86
CA GLY A 82 11.39 26.42 -31.07
C GLY A 82 12.41 26.93 -30.05
N SER A 83 13.69 26.63 -30.31
CA SER A 83 14.80 27.60 -30.42
C SER A 83 15.02 28.66 -29.33
N ALA A 84 16.09 28.49 -28.54
CA ALA A 84 17.24 29.42 -28.52
C ALA A 84 18.17 29.14 -27.32
N GLY A 85 19.42 28.73 -27.57
CA GLY A 85 20.39 28.56 -26.48
C GLY A 85 21.77 28.14 -26.97
N ARG A 86 22.51 29.09 -27.53
CA ARG A 86 23.85 28.96 -28.11
C ARG A 86 24.85 28.41 -27.08
N GLY A 87 25.49 27.29 -27.38
CA GLY A 87 26.58 26.72 -26.59
C GLY A 87 27.62 26.01 -27.44
N ARG A 88 28.33 26.76 -28.30
CA ARG A 88 29.57 26.29 -28.93
C ARG A 88 30.61 26.01 -27.85
N ARG A 89 31.19 24.81 -27.81
CA ARG A 89 32.64 24.49 -27.59
C ARG A 89 32.78 23.01 -27.24
N GLY A 90 33.42 22.24 -28.12
CA GLY A 90 33.71 20.83 -27.86
C GLY A 90 34.27 20.12 -29.09
N ARG A 91 35.30 20.70 -29.71
CA ARG A 91 36.09 20.05 -30.76
C ARG A 91 36.86 18.89 -30.13
N ALA A 92 36.40 17.66 -30.33
CA ALA A 92 37.18 16.46 -30.05
C ALA A 92 36.95 15.41 -31.15
N GLY A 93 37.89 15.38 -32.09
CA GLY A 93 38.41 14.16 -32.68
C GLY A 93 37.44 13.24 -33.41
N ALA A 94 37.16 13.57 -34.68
CA ALA A 94 36.88 12.55 -35.66
C ALA A 94 38.12 11.65 -35.83
N ARG A 95 38.03 10.39 -35.39
CA ARG A 95 38.75 9.27 -35.98
C ARG A 95 37.73 8.18 -36.27
N GLY A 96 37.33 8.09 -37.54
CA GLY A 96 36.72 6.88 -38.10
C GLY A 96 37.60 5.68 -37.77
N GLY A 97 37.03 4.54 -37.41
CA GLY A 97 36.13 3.78 -38.27
C GLY A 97 37.00 2.80 -39.04
N ASN A 98 36.97 1.52 -38.65
CA ASN A 98 37.21 0.38 -39.54
C ASN A 98 37.08 -0.96 -38.80
N GLY A 99 36.35 -1.89 -39.43
CA GLY A 99 36.78 -3.29 -39.50
C GLY A 99 36.11 -4.27 -38.55
N ARG A 100 35.25 -5.12 -39.11
CA ARG A 100 34.51 -6.25 -38.48
C ARG A 100 35.43 -7.49 -38.26
N PRO A 101 34.89 -8.72 -38.14
CA PRO A 101 34.81 -9.52 -36.92
C PRO A 101 35.74 -10.76 -36.93
N ALA A 102 36.03 -11.38 -35.77
CA ALA A 102 36.51 -12.77 -35.78
C ALA A 102 36.29 -13.48 -34.44
N ALA A 103 35.70 -14.67 -34.56
CA ALA A 103 35.41 -15.62 -33.50
C ALA A 103 36.67 -16.20 -32.83
N ARG A 104 36.46 -16.80 -31.64
CA ARG A 104 36.59 -18.27 -31.40
C ARG A 104 37.12 -18.60 -30.00
N THR A 105 36.22 -19.21 -29.21
CA THR A 105 36.40 -20.42 -28.38
C THR A 105 37.61 -20.55 -27.46
N ARG A 106 37.33 -20.79 -26.16
CA ARG A 106 37.74 -21.94 -25.32
C ARG A 106 37.41 -21.56 -23.86
N ARG A 107 36.35 -22.07 -23.23
CA ARG A 107 36.22 -23.40 -22.60
C ARG A 107 37.35 -23.65 -21.61
N THR A 108 37.04 -23.58 -20.31
CA THR A 108 37.12 -24.69 -19.32
C THR A 108 36.80 -24.19 -17.91
N ALA A 109 35.72 -24.71 -17.33
CA ALA A 109 35.63 -24.93 -15.89
C ALA A 109 36.55 -26.09 -15.49
N PRO A 110 36.95 -26.17 -14.22
CA PRO A 110 36.62 -27.42 -13.52
C PRO A 110 36.04 -27.20 -12.12
N LYS A 111 35.05 -28.05 -11.81
CA LYS A 111 34.66 -28.48 -10.47
C LYS A 111 35.87 -29.06 -9.73
N ASN A 112 35.89 -28.95 -8.40
CA ASN A 112 35.87 -30.14 -7.56
C ASN A 112 35.51 -29.83 -6.09
N ASN A 113 34.50 -30.57 -5.64
CA ASN A 113 34.23 -30.98 -4.26
C ASN A 113 35.21 -32.14 -3.92
N PRO A 114 35.48 -32.49 -2.64
CA PRO A 114 34.47 -32.98 -1.69
C PRO A 114 34.15 -32.04 -0.52
#